data_AF-A0A371RFF6-F1
#
_entry.id   AF-A0A371RFF6-F1
#
_cell.length_a   1.000
_cell.length_b   1.000
_cell.length_c   1.000
_cell.angle_alpha   90.00
_cell.angle_beta   90.00
_cell.angle_gamma   90.00
#
_symmetry.space_group_name_H-M   'P 1'
#
loop_
_entity.id
_entity.type
_entity.pdbx_description
1 polymer ?
#
loop_
_entity_poly.entity_id
_entity_poly.type
_entity_poly.pdbx_seq_one_letter_code
_entity_poly.pdbx_strand_id
1 'polypeptide(L)'
;MNVDNINRWLTLGANVGVVIGLIVLIVELRQNSSLTRAAMEIELTAVQSDLELRMSAPDISAVWMKSVYHPEELTLVEIKMMEGPLVAVTQQIDHLMNMQEAGLVSRSRVESHVRNIAPFYFGSRFAQNWWQANEVGWQGTGLYEIAGPIIDGVDENFMRDYFDSLTIAPETPPTEGTSE
;
A
#
# COMPACT_ATOMS: atom_id res chain seq x y z
N MET A 1 64.44 -18.13 -19.53
CA MET A 1 63.24 -17.40 -19.06
C MET A 1 62.49 -18.34 -18.14
N ASN A 2 62.37 -17.99 -16.85
CA ASN A 2 61.89 -18.91 -15.80
C ASN A 2 60.42 -19.28 -15.99
N VAL A 3 60.18 -20.55 -16.31
CA VAL A 3 58.84 -21.17 -16.38
C VAL A 3 58.08 -21.00 -15.05
N ASP A 4 58.79 -21.00 -13.93
CA ASP A 4 58.22 -20.79 -12.59
C ASP A 4 57.63 -19.40 -12.38
N ASN A 5 58.24 -18.36 -12.99
CA ASN A 5 57.71 -17.00 -12.92
C ASN A 5 56.43 -16.87 -13.75
N ILE A 6 56.35 -17.56 -14.90
CA ILE A 6 55.16 -17.58 -15.76
C ILE A 6 53.99 -18.27 -15.05
N ASN A 7 54.23 -19.41 -14.41
CA ASN A 7 53.20 -20.16 -13.67
C ASN A 7 52.64 -19.36 -12.48
N ARG A 8 53.50 -18.61 -11.79
CA ARG A 8 53.10 -17.75 -10.66
C ARG A 8 52.25 -16.56 -11.11
N TRP A 9 52.57 -15.95 -12.25
CA TRP A 9 51.77 -14.88 -12.86
C TRP A 9 50.42 -15.38 -13.39
N LEU A 10 50.38 -16.59 -13.96
CA LEU A 10 49.14 -17.25 -14.37
C LEU A 10 48.20 -17.49 -13.19
N THR A 11 48.73 -18.00 -12.09
CA THR A 11 47.94 -18.25 -10.88
C THR A 11 47.44 -16.95 -10.25
N LEU A 12 48.27 -15.90 -10.25
CA LEU A 12 47.87 -14.57 -9.79
C LEU A 12 46.75 -13.99 -10.68
N GLY A 13 46.91 -14.06 -12.01
CA GLY A 13 45.91 -13.60 -12.97
C GLY A 13 44.59 -14.37 -12.85
N ALA A 14 44.64 -15.67 -12.61
CA ALA A 14 43.45 -16.49 -12.36
C ALA A 14 42.72 -16.07 -11.08
N ASN A 15 43.44 -15.90 -9.97
CA ASN A 15 42.84 -15.44 -8.71
C ASN A 15 42.25 -14.02 -8.84
N VAL A 16 42.94 -13.12 -9.52
CA VAL A 16 42.45 -11.76 -9.79
C VAL A 16 41.22 -11.79 -10.71
N GLY A 17 41.22 -12.63 -11.74
CA GLY A 17 40.08 -12.81 -12.63
C GLY A 17 38.83 -13.32 -11.90
N VAL A 18 38.98 -14.28 -10.99
CA VAL A 18 37.88 -14.77 -10.13
C VAL A 18 37.34 -13.65 -9.24
N VAL A 19 38.21 -12.86 -8.60
CA VAL A 19 37.78 -11.73 -7.76
C VAL A 19 37.03 -10.69 -8.57
N ILE A 20 37.53 -10.31 -9.75
CA ILE A 20 36.84 -9.37 -10.65
C ILE A 20 35.48 -9.94 -11.08
N GLY A 21 35.42 -11.22 -11.45
CA GLY A 21 34.17 -11.89 -11.81
C GLY A 21 33.14 -11.86 -10.69
N LEU A 22 33.55 -12.12 -9.44
CA LEU A 22 32.67 -12.02 -8.28
C LEU A 22 32.20 -10.58 -8.01
N ILE A 23 33.06 -9.58 -8.20
CA ILE A 23 32.69 -8.17 -8.04
C ILE A 23 31.63 -7.78 -9.08
N VAL A 24 31.84 -8.15 -10.35
CA VAL A 24 30.87 -7.89 -11.44
C VAL A 24 29.54 -8.55 -11.12
N LEU A 25 29.55 -9.82 -10.70
CA LEU A 25 28.33 -10.55 -10.31
C LEU A 25 27.58 -9.84 -9.17
N ILE A 26 28.28 -9.38 -8.14
CA ILE A 26 27.66 -8.65 -7.02
C ILE A 26 27.01 -7.34 -7.50
N VAL A 27 27.68 -6.62 -8.41
CA VAL A 27 27.15 -5.37 -8.99
C VAL A 27 25.92 -5.66 -9.85
N GLU A 28 25.96 -6.67 -10.71
CA GLU A 28 24.83 -7.10 -11.55
C GLU A 28 23.62 -7.54 -10.72
N LEU A 29 23.83 -8.32 -9.66
CA LEU A 29 22.77 -8.73 -8.74
C LEU A 29 22.10 -7.52 -8.07
N ARG A 30 22.88 -6.54 -7.63
CA ARG A 30 22.35 -5.31 -7.03
C ARG A 30 21.58 -4.47 -8.03
N GLN A 31 22.09 -4.33 -9.25
CA GLN A 31 21.40 -3.60 -10.32
C GLN A 31 20.08 -4.29 -10.68
N ASN A 32 20.10 -5.61 -10.85
CA ASN A 32 18.91 -6.39 -11.16
C ASN A 32 17.84 -6.22 -10.06
N SER A 33 18.24 -6.36 -8.78
CA SER A 33 17.35 -6.11 -7.64
C SER A 33 16.75 -4.69 -7.64
N SER A 34 17.55 -3.67 -7.96
CA SER A 34 17.06 -2.28 -8.04
C SER A 34 16.05 -2.07 -9.18
N LEU A 35 16.28 -2.70 -10.34
CA LEU A 35 15.36 -2.64 -11.48
C LEU A 35 14.06 -3.39 -11.17
N THR A 36 14.14 -4.57 -10.58
CA THR A 36 12.96 -5.35 -10.16
C THR A 36 12.13 -4.57 -9.14
N ARG A 37 12.77 -3.94 -8.14
CA ARG A 37 12.08 -3.08 -7.18
C ARG A 37 11.35 -1.93 -7.88
N ALA A 38 12.04 -1.19 -8.76
CA ALA A 38 11.45 -0.07 -9.48
C ALA A 38 10.25 -0.50 -10.35
N ALA A 39 10.34 -1.65 -11.04
CA ALA A 39 9.25 -2.20 -11.83
C ALA A 39 8.01 -2.50 -10.97
N MET A 40 8.19 -3.13 -9.80
CA MET A 40 7.08 -3.42 -8.89
C MET A 40 6.52 -2.18 -8.20
N GLU A 41 7.32 -1.15 -7.96
CA GLU A 41 6.83 0.15 -7.48
C GLU A 41 5.98 0.87 -8.53
N ILE A 42 6.34 0.76 -9.81
CA ILE A 42 5.54 1.28 -10.92
C ILE A 42 4.19 0.55 -10.98
N GLU A 43 4.18 -0.78 -10.84
CA GLU A 43 2.95 -1.57 -10.81
C GLU A 43 2.03 -1.18 -9.65
N LEU A 44 2.59 -1.06 -8.43
CA LEU A 44 1.83 -0.60 -7.27
C LEU A 44 1.23 0.79 -7.50
N THR A 45 2.01 1.71 -8.06
CA THR A 45 1.57 3.07 -8.37
C THR A 45 0.45 3.08 -9.42
N ALA A 46 0.51 2.19 -10.41
CA ALA A 46 -0.52 2.05 -11.42
C ALA A 46 -1.84 1.54 -10.82
N VAL A 47 -1.78 0.52 -9.96
CA VAL A 47 -2.96 0.01 -9.22
C VAL A 47 -3.56 1.12 -8.35
N GLN A 48 -2.73 1.88 -7.65
CA GLN A 48 -3.19 3.00 -6.82
C GLN A 48 -3.87 4.10 -7.65
N SER A 49 -3.30 4.44 -8.80
CA SER A 49 -3.84 5.49 -9.69
C SER A 49 -5.18 5.09 -10.30
N ASP A 50 -5.33 3.83 -10.72
CA ASP A 50 -6.60 3.29 -11.22
C ASP A 50 -7.66 3.25 -10.11
N LEU A 51 -7.29 2.86 -8.89
CA LEU A 51 -8.19 2.91 -7.74
C LEU A 51 -8.68 4.33 -7.46
N GLU A 52 -7.77 5.30 -7.42
CA GLU A 52 -8.13 6.71 -7.17
C GLU A 52 -9.06 7.26 -8.26
N LEU A 53 -8.77 6.96 -9.52
CA LEU A 53 -9.62 7.37 -10.63
C LEU A 53 -11.03 6.78 -10.51
N ARG A 54 -11.15 5.49 -10.15
CA ARG A 54 -12.45 4.85 -9.91
C ARG A 54 -13.18 5.49 -8.73
N MET A 55 -12.47 5.73 -7.63
CA MET A 55 -13.04 6.35 -6.42
C MET A 55 -13.55 7.77 -6.66
N SER A 56 -12.96 8.48 -7.62
CA SER A 56 -13.40 9.82 -8.05
C SER A 56 -14.66 9.81 -8.94
N ALA A 57 -15.10 8.65 -9.41
CA ALA A 57 -16.32 8.55 -10.21
C ALA A 57 -17.53 8.92 -9.34
N PRO A 58 -18.45 9.81 -9.81
CA PRO A 58 -19.50 10.37 -8.96
C PRO A 58 -20.41 9.33 -8.28
N ASP A 59 -20.69 8.22 -8.96
CA ASP A 59 -21.48 7.12 -8.43
C ASP A 59 -20.74 6.37 -7.31
N ILE A 60 -19.45 6.06 -7.50
CA ILE A 60 -18.61 5.43 -6.47
C ILE A 60 -18.42 6.37 -5.29
N SER A 61 -18.12 7.64 -5.53
CA SER A 61 -17.97 8.64 -4.46
C SER A 61 -19.25 8.76 -3.62
N ALA A 62 -20.43 8.78 -4.26
CA ALA A 62 -21.70 8.87 -3.54
C ALA A 62 -21.93 7.64 -2.64
N VAL A 63 -21.64 6.44 -3.16
CA VAL A 63 -21.76 5.20 -2.38
C VAL A 63 -20.72 5.13 -1.26
N TRP A 64 -19.50 5.63 -1.51
CA TRP A 64 -18.46 5.74 -0.48
C TRP A 64 -18.93 6.63 0.68
N MET A 65 -19.45 7.82 0.37
CA MET A 65 -20.00 8.72 1.39
C MET A 65 -21.16 8.07 2.16
N LYS A 66 -22.07 7.38 1.46
CA LYS A 66 -23.14 6.62 2.10
C LYS A 66 -22.58 5.54 3.04
N SER A 67 -21.53 4.82 2.66
CA SER A 67 -20.90 3.81 3.51
C SER A 67 -20.26 4.38 4.78
N VAL A 68 -19.84 5.65 4.76
CA VAL A 68 -19.25 6.35 5.91
C VAL A 68 -20.35 6.88 6.84
N TYR A 69 -21.38 7.52 6.28
CA TYR A 69 -22.40 8.22 7.07
C TYR A 69 -23.60 7.34 7.46
N HIS A 70 -24.04 6.46 6.55
CA HIS A 70 -25.27 5.66 6.66
C HIS A 70 -25.06 4.21 6.15
N PRO A 71 -24.12 3.44 6.73
CA PRO A 71 -23.78 2.09 6.26
C PRO A 71 -24.98 1.11 6.31
N GLU A 72 -25.91 1.31 7.25
CA GLU A 72 -27.13 0.50 7.39
C GLU A 72 -28.11 0.65 6.22
N GLU A 73 -27.98 1.70 5.41
CA GLU A 73 -28.85 1.97 4.27
C GLU A 73 -28.28 1.43 2.95
N LEU A 74 -27.08 0.84 2.97
CA LEU A 74 -26.45 0.28 1.77
C LEU A 74 -27.26 -0.91 1.23
N THR A 75 -27.57 -0.85 -0.06
CA THR A 75 -28.12 -1.97 -0.82
C THR A 75 -27.04 -2.99 -1.14
N LEU A 76 -27.44 -4.21 -1.50
CA LEU A 76 -26.47 -5.26 -1.88
C LEU A 76 -25.58 -4.87 -3.08
N VAL A 77 -26.12 -4.07 -4.01
CA VAL A 77 -25.34 -3.55 -5.15
C VAL A 77 -24.30 -2.55 -4.69
N GLU A 78 -24.68 -1.64 -3.78
CA GLU A 78 -23.78 -0.66 -3.19
C GLU A 78 -22.71 -1.32 -2.32
N ILE A 79 -23.06 -2.35 -1.55
CA ILE A 79 -22.08 -3.18 -0.81
C ILE A 79 -21.08 -3.78 -1.80
N LYS A 80 -21.54 -4.40 -2.89
CA LYS A 80 -20.64 -5.01 -3.88
C LYS A 80 -19.72 -3.99 -4.55
N MET A 81 -20.24 -2.80 -4.83
CA MET A 81 -19.49 -1.69 -5.39
C MET A 81 -18.35 -1.26 -4.46
N MET A 82 -18.61 -1.24 -3.14
CA MET A 82 -17.65 -0.86 -2.11
C MET A 82 -16.65 -1.96 -1.74
N GLU A 83 -16.95 -3.24 -2.01
CA GLU A 83 -15.96 -4.30 -1.83
C GLU A 83 -14.73 -4.11 -2.74
N GLY A 84 -14.92 -3.61 -3.96
CA GLY A 84 -13.85 -3.47 -4.96
C GLY A 84 -12.64 -2.69 -4.44
N PRO A 85 -12.83 -1.45 -3.94
CA PRO A 85 -11.78 -0.67 -3.31
C PRO A 85 -11.06 -1.38 -2.15
N LEU A 86 -11.81 -2.02 -1.26
CA LEU A 86 -11.24 -2.72 -0.10
C LEU A 86 -10.39 -3.92 -0.53
N VAL A 87 -10.87 -4.71 -1.49
CA VAL A 87 -10.11 -5.81 -2.10
C VAL A 87 -8.83 -5.27 -2.76
N ALA A 88 -8.92 -4.19 -3.55
CA ALA A 88 -7.77 -3.60 -4.21
C ALA A 88 -6.69 -3.16 -3.20
N VAL A 89 -7.09 -2.60 -2.06
CA VAL A 89 -6.15 -2.21 -0.99
C VAL A 89 -5.50 -3.43 -0.34
N THR A 90 -6.25 -4.51 -0.08
CA THR A 90 -5.64 -5.76 0.42
C THR A 90 -4.64 -6.36 -0.56
N GLN A 91 -4.90 -6.27 -1.87
CA GLN A 91 -3.97 -6.70 -2.92
C GLN A 91 -2.71 -5.83 -2.97
N GLN A 92 -2.81 -4.52 -2.72
CA GLN A 92 -1.64 -3.64 -2.62
C GLN A 92 -0.74 -4.03 -1.44
N ILE A 93 -1.34 -4.42 -0.31
CA ILE A 93 -0.59 -4.91 0.86
C ILE A 93 0.11 -6.24 0.52
N ASP A 94 -0.61 -7.18 -0.09
CA ASP A 94 -0.06 -8.48 -0.52
C ASP A 94 1.11 -8.30 -1.51
N HIS A 95 0.98 -7.38 -2.46
CA HIS A 95 2.06 -7.02 -3.38
C HIS A 95 3.32 -6.57 -2.63
N LEU A 96 3.19 -5.68 -1.64
CA LEU A 96 4.32 -5.26 -0.83
C LEU A 96 4.90 -6.39 0.03
N MET A 97 4.10 -7.36 0.46
CA MET A 97 4.58 -8.56 1.15
C MET A 97 5.38 -9.47 0.20
N ASN A 98 4.92 -9.66 -1.04
CA ASN A 98 5.69 -10.39 -2.06
C ASN A 98 7.04 -9.69 -2.34
N MET A 99 7.06 -8.36 -2.38
CA MET A 99 8.32 -7.60 -2.47
C MET A 99 9.21 -7.80 -1.22
N GLN A 100 8.63 -7.92 -0.03
CA GLN A 100 9.36 -8.17 1.21
C GLN A 100 10.00 -9.56 1.20
N GLU A 101 9.25 -10.59 0.82
CA GLU A 101 9.74 -11.97 0.72
C GLU A 101 10.89 -12.09 -0.29
N ALA A 102 10.84 -11.33 -1.38
CA ALA A 102 11.93 -11.23 -2.36
C ALA A 102 13.15 -10.44 -1.86
N GLY A 103 13.12 -9.90 -0.62
CA GLY A 103 14.20 -9.07 -0.06
C GLY A 103 14.27 -7.67 -0.67
N LEU A 104 13.22 -7.24 -1.38
CA LEU A 104 13.19 -5.98 -2.11
C LEU A 104 12.65 -4.84 -1.25
N VAL A 105 11.82 -5.09 -0.25
CA VAL A 105 11.44 -4.07 0.74
C VAL A 105 11.58 -4.62 2.16
N SER A 106 11.69 -3.73 3.15
CA SER A 106 11.72 -4.13 4.56
C SER A 106 10.32 -4.39 5.09
N ARG A 107 10.21 -5.22 6.14
CA ARG A 107 8.95 -5.37 6.90
C ARG A 107 8.42 -4.05 7.42
N SER A 108 9.31 -3.17 7.90
CA SER A 108 8.94 -1.83 8.34
C SER A 108 8.29 -0.98 7.24
N ARG A 109 8.68 -1.17 5.96
CA ARG A 109 8.06 -0.50 4.83
C ARG A 109 6.63 -0.98 4.60
N VAL A 110 6.38 -2.29 4.71
CA VAL A 110 5.03 -2.88 4.63
C VAL A 110 4.16 -2.33 5.76
N GLU A 111 4.62 -2.43 7.01
CA GLU A 111 3.90 -1.91 8.18
C GLU A 111 3.59 -0.41 8.06
N SER A 112 4.55 0.39 7.59
CA SER A 112 4.35 1.83 7.39
C SER A 112 3.29 2.10 6.32
N HIS A 113 3.28 1.33 5.23
CA HIS A 113 2.28 1.47 4.18
C HIS A 113 0.88 1.13 4.71
N VAL A 114 0.73 0.01 5.44
CA VAL A 114 -0.56 -0.35 6.06
C VAL A 114 -1.03 0.75 7.01
N ARG A 115 -0.16 1.27 7.89
CA ARG A 115 -0.52 2.38 8.80
C ARG A 115 -0.99 3.64 8.08
N ASN A 116 -0.44 3.92 6.90
CA ASN A 116 -0.80 5.12 6.14
C ASN A 116 -2.17 4.98 5.46
N ILE A 117 -2.50 3.80 4.93
CA ILE A 117 -3.73 3.60 4.16
C ILE A 117 -4.90 3.11 5.02
N ALA A 118 -4.62 2.45 6.14
CA ALA A 118 -5.64 1.80 6.94
C ALA A 118 -6.70 2.78 7.48
N PRO A 119 -6.36 3.97 8.01
CA PRO A 119 -7.36 4.93 8.44
C PRO A 119 -8.32 5.34 7.31
N PHE A 120 -7.79 5.57 6.10
CA PHE A 120 -8.61 6.04 4.98
C PHE A 120 -9.58 4.96 4.48
N TYR A 121 -9.10 3.72 4.32
CA TYR A 121 -9.92 2.66 3.71
C TYR A 121 -10.71 1.83 4.72
N PHE A 122 -10.23 1.70 5.95
CA PHE A 122 -10.85 0.89 7.00
C PHE A 122 -11.39 1.71 8.18
N GLY A 123 -11.31 3.05 8.12
CA GLY A 123 -11.82 3.96 9.15
C GLY A 123 -13.32 4.23 9.07
N SER A 124 -14.11 3.26 8.60
CA SER A 124 -15.57 3.33 8.58
C SER A 124 -16.16 2.05 9.16
N ARG A 125 -17.33 2.16 9.81
CA ARG A 125 -18.10 1.00 10.31
C ARG A 125 -18.35 -0.06 9.23
N PHE A 126 -18.64 0.37 7.99
CA PHE A 126 -18.79 -0.55 6.87
C PHE A 126 -17.52 -1.34 6.59
N ALA A 127 -16.38 -0.66 6.48
CA ALA A 127 -15.11 -1.29 6.13
C ALA A 127 -14.57 -2.18 7.25
N GLN A 128 -14.76 -1.81 8.51
CA GLN A 128 -14.46 -2.67 9.67
C GLN A 128 -15.29 -3.96 9.64
N ASN A 129 -16.59 -3.85 9.37
CA ASN A 129 -17.45 -5.04 9.25
C ASN A 129 -17.04 -5.91 8.05
N TRP A 130 -16.65 -5.31 6.92
CA TRP A 130 -16.12 -6.06 5.78
C TRP A 130 -14.82 -6.78 6.12
N TRP A 131 -13.89 -6.13 6.83
CA TRP A 131 -12.64 -6.73 7.29
C TRP A 131 -12.89 -7.95 8.18
N GLN A 132 -13.73 -7.80 9.22
CA GLN A 132 -14.10 -8.89 10.13
C GLN A 132 -14.82 -10.05 9.41
N ALA A 133 -15.61 -9.76 8.38
CA ALA A 133 -16.26 -10.81 7.59
C ALA A 133 -15.27 -11.63 6.73
N ASN A 134 -14.14 -11.04 6.34
CA ASN A 134 -13.16 -11.66 5.44
C ASN A 134 -11.91 -12.17 6.16
N GLU A 135 -11.64 -11.74 7.39
CA GLU A 135 -10.40 -12.08 8.11
C GLU A 135 -10.15 -13.58 8.23
N VAL A 136 -11.22 -14.39 8.31
CA VAL A 136 -11.15 -15.85 8.39
C VAL A 136 -10.37 -16.44 7.21
N GLY A 137 -10.45 -15.80 6.03
CA GLY A 137 -9.70 -16.21 4.84
C GLY A 137 -8.20 -15.88 4.90
N TRP A 138 -7.79 -15.01 5.83
CA TRP A 138 -6.41 -14.55 5.97
C TRP A 138 -5.76 -14.96 7.29
N GLN A 139 -6.49 -15.57 8.21
CA GLN A 139 -5.92 -16.09 9.45
C GLN A 139 -4.74 -17.03 9.16
N GLY A 140 -3.59 -16.74 9.79
CA GLY A 140 -2.35 -17.47 9.59
C GLY A 140 -1.53 -17.06 8.36
N THR A 141 -1.99 -16.07 7.57
CA THR A 141 -1.20 -15.46 6.49
C THR A 141 -0.39 -14.27 6.99
N GLY A 142 0.66 -13.89 6.26
CA GLY A 142 1.43 -12.67 6.52
C GLY A 142 0.57 -11.40 6.46
N LEU A 143 -0.48 -11.40 5.63
CA LEU A 143 -1.45 -10.31 5.53
C LEU A 143 -2.10 -10.04 6.89
N TYR A 144 -2.66 -11.07 7.53
CA TYR A 144 -3.33 -10.90 8.82
C TYR A 144 -2.34 -10.60 9.95
N GLU A 145 -1.15 -11.22 9.95
CA GLU A 145 -0.12 -10.98 10.97
C GLU A 145 0.29 -9.49 11.05
N ILE A 146 0.46 -8.85 9.90
CA ILE A 146 0.91 -7.46 9.81
C ILE A 146 -0.28 -6.49 9.81
N ALA A 147 -1.27 -6.74 8.95
CA ALA A 147 -2.36 -5.79 8.73
C ALA A 147 -3.46 -5.86 9.78
N GLY A 148 -3.77 -7.05 10.31
CA GLY A 148 -4.86 -7.24 11.28
C GLY A 148 -4.75 -6.33 12.50
N PRO A 149 -3.67 -6.39 13.29
CA PRO A 149 -3.52 -5.54 14.46
C PRO A 149 -3.56 -4.03 14.16
N ILE A 150 -3.21 -3.62 12.93
CA ILE A 150 -3.26 -2.21 12.52
C ILE A 150 -4.70 -1.84 12.15
N ILE A 151 -5.36 -2.64 11.30
CA ILE A 151 -6.72 -2.40 10.81
C ILE A 151 -7.73 -2.48 11.96
N ASP A 152 -7.62 -3.49 12.83
CA ASP A 152 -8.48 -3.65 14.01
C ASP A 152 -8.31 -2.49 15.02
N GLY A 153 -7.17 -1.80 14.97
CA GLY A 153 -6.86 -0.64 15.80
C GLY A 153 -7.31 0.70 15.19
N VAL A 154 -7.85 0.72 13.98
CA VAL A 154 -8.36 1.94 13.35
C VAL A 154 -9.71 2.32 13.97
N ASP A 155 -9.88 3.60 14.29
CA ASP A 155 -11.18 4.13 14.72
C ASP A 155 -12.21 4.02 13.58
N GLU A 156 -13.32 3.34 13.84
CA GLU A 156 -14.41 3.15 12.88
C GLU A 156 -15.14 4.44 12.50
N ASN A 157 -14.89 5.55 13.21
CA ASN A 157 -15.42 6.88 12.90
C ASN A 157 -14.41 7.79 12.19
N PHE A 158 -13.15 7.36 12.02
CA PHE A 158 -12.09 8.18 11.45
C PHE A 158 -12.50 8.87 10.15
N MET A 159 -13.14 8.16 9.21
CA MET A 159 -13.53 8.73 7.92
C MET A 159 -14.65 9.75 8.02
N ARG A 160 -15.58 9.55 8.96
CA ARG A 160 -16.64 10.54 9.23
C ARG A 160 -16.02 11.82 9.76
N ASP A 161 -15.19 11.70 10.79
CA ASP A 161 -14.51 12.82 11.42
C ASP A 161 -13.59 13.55 10.44
N TYR A 162 -12.90 12.80 9.58
CA TYR A 162 -12.07 13.34 8.51
C TYR A 162 -12.88 14.21 7.54
N PHE A 163 -13.98 13.70 6.98
CA PHE A 163 -14.79 14.49 6.05
C PHE A 163 -15.51 15.67 6.72
N ASP A 164 -15.97 15.50 7.96
CA ASP A 164 -16.55 16.59 8.74
C ASP A 164 -15.51 17.71 8.96
N SER A 165 -14.25 17.35 9.22
CA SER A 165 -13.16 18.32 9.38
C SER A 165 -12.78 19.08 8.10
N LEU A 166 -13.05 18.50 6.93
CA LEU A 166 -12.83 19.13 5.62
C LEU A 166 -13.98 20.05 5.21
N THR A 167 -15.14 19.94 5.86
CA THR A 167 -16.31 20.75 5.54
C THR A 167 -16.16 22.16 6.11
N ILE A 168 -16.17 23.16 5.24
CA ILE A 168 -16.09 24.57 5.65
C ILE A 168 -17.50 25.13 5.76
N ALA A 169 -17.89 25.54 6.98
CA ALA A 169 -19.17 26.21 7.19
C ALA A 169 -19.21 27.54 6.41
N PRO A 170 -20.35 27.92 5.80
CA PRO A 170 -20.47 29.21 5.13
C PRO A 170 -20.29 30.35 6.13
N GLU A 171 -19.56 31.41 5.74
CA GLU A 171 -19.46 32.63 6.54
C GLU A 171 -20.86 33.18 6.81
N THR A 172 -21.18 33.42 8.09
CA THR A 172 -22.45 34.07 8.45
C THR A 172 -22.39 35.50 7.91
N PRO A 173 -23.32 35.93 7.03
CA PRO A 173 -23.30 37.30 6.52
C PRO A 173 -23.42 38.28 7.70
N PRO A 174 -22.78 39.46 7.62
CA PRO A 174 -22.89 40.47 8.67
C PRO A 174 -24.37 40.78 8.87
N THR A 175 -24.84 40.71 10.12
CA THR A 175 -26.16 41.24 10.49
C THR A 175 -26.24 42.67 9.99
N GLU A 176 -27.01 42.90 8.92
CA GLU A 176 -27.41 44.25 8.51
C GLU A 176 -28.08 44.86 9.73
N GLY A 177 -27.38 45.80 10.36
CA GLY A 177 -27.93 46.60 11.42
C GLY A 177 -29.12 47.37 10.86
N THR A 178 -30.32 46.92 11.18
CA THR A 178 -31.53 47.72 11.11
C THR A 178 -31.28 48.96 11.95
N SER A 179 -30.91 50.03 11.27
CA SER A 179 -30.89 51.38 11.80
C SER A 179 -32.34 51.86 11.72
N GLU A 180 -33.08 51.74 12.81
CA GLU A 180 -34.32 52.48 13.05
C GLU A 180 -34.02 53.96 13.32
#